data_AF-A0AAX6QBW1-F1
#
_entry.id   AF-A0AAX6QBW1-F1
#
_cell.length_a   1.000
_cell.length_b   1.000
_cell.length_c   1.000
_cell.angle_alpha   90.00
_cell.angle_beta   90.00
_cell.angle_gamma   90.00
#
_symmetry.space_group_name_H-M   'P 1'
#
loop_
_entity.id
_entity.type
_entity.pdbx_description
1 polymer ?
#
loop_
_entity_poly.entity_id
_entity_poly.type
_entity_poly.pdbx_seq_one_letter_code
_entity_poly.pdbx_strand_id
1 'polypeptide(L)'
;MLDMSRHMSLACPAHEITMLLLCHALAVATIQLFIFSENQAFAKNINFYNVRPPLDPTPFPNSFKCFTCENAGDNYNCNRWAEDKWCPQNTQYCLTVHHFTSHGRSTSITKKCASKNECHFVGCHHSQDSEHTECRSCCEGMICNVELPTNHTNAVFAVMHAQRTSGSSVTATYLPVFAWVFMLPLL
;
A
#
# COMPACT_ATOMS: atom_id res chain seq x y z
N MET A 1 -57.18 -57.29 -10.16
CA MET A 1 -57.93 -56.66 -11.27
C MET A 1 -58.76 -55.57 -10.62
N LEU A 2 -58.23 -54.32 -10.58
CA LEU A 2 -58.81 -53.13 -11.26
C LEU A 2 -60.25 -52.88 -10.74
N ASP A 3 -60.67 -51.74 -10.18
CA ASP A 3 -60.31 -50.36 -10.47
C ASP A 3 -60.93 -49.41 -9.39
N MET A 4 -60.45 -48.17 -9.44
CA MET A 4 -60.65 -46.98 -8.64
C MET A 4 -61.78 -46.09 -9.18
N SER A 5 -62.68 -45.56 -8.33
CA SER A 5 -63.51 -44.34 -8.58
C SER A 5 -64.56 -44.18 -7.47
N ARG A 6 -64.82 -43.02 -6.86
CA ARG A 6 -64.51 -41.62 -7.19
C ARG A 6 -64.51 -40.82 -5.87
N HIS A 7 -63.43 -40.08 -5.66
CA HIS A 7 -63.38 -38.97 -4.71
C HIS A 7 -64.31 -37.84 -5.16
N MET A 8 -65.00 -37.24 -4.20
CA MET A 8 -65.68 -35.97 -4.34
C MET A 8 -64.60 -34.88 -4.49
N SER A 9 -64.54 -34.28 -5.67
CA SER A 9 -63.65 -33.18 -6.01
C SER A 9 -63.84 -32.00 -5.06
N LEU A 10 -62.78 -31.64 -4.35
CA LEU A 10 -62.53 -30.26 -3.93
C LEU A 10 -61.13 -29.88 -4.42
N ALA A 11 -61.00 -29.71 -5.75
CA ALA A 11 -59.79 -29.21 -6.36
C ALA A 11 -59.71 -27.71 -6.12
N CYS A 12 -58.97 -27.30 -5.09
CA CYS A 12 -58.44 -25.94 -5.01
C CYS A 12 -57.37 -25.80 -6.12
N PRO A 13 -57.40 -24.76 -6.98
CA PRO A 13 -56.68 -24.80 -8.24
C PRO A 13 -55.18 -24.58 -8.00
N ALA A 14 -54.36 -25.51 -8.49
CA ALA A 14 -52.89 -25.41 -8.48
C ALA A 14 -52.34 -24.10 -9.10
N HIS A 15 -53.17 -23.42 -9.89
CA HIS A 15 -52.91 -22.11 -10.47
C HIS A 15 -52.79 -21.00 -9.41
N GLU A 16 -53.59 -21.02 -8.34
CA GLU A 16 -53.52 -19.98 -7.30
C GLU A 16 -52.31 -20.15 -6.38
N ILE A 17 -51.90 -21.39 -6.09
CA ILE A 17 -50.70 -21.67 -5.29
C ILE A 17 -49.43 -21.28 -6.06
N THR A 18 -49.40 -21.56 -7.36
CA THR A 18 -48.29 -21.16 -8.24
C THR A 18 -48.21 -19.64 -8.39
N MET A 19 -49.35 -18.98 -8.54
CA MET A 19 -49.43 -17.52 -8.59
C MET A 19 -48.98 -16.89 -7.26
N LEU A 20 -49.36 -17.46 -6.11
CA LEU A 20 -48.95 -16.98 -4.79
C LEU A 20 -47.43 -17.14 -4.57
N LEU A 21 -46.85 -18.26 -4.98
CA LEU A 21 -45.41 -18.50 -4.93
C LEU A 21 -44.64 -17.56 -5.85
N LEU A 22 -45.16 -17.28 -7.06
CA LEU A 22 -44.60 -16.28 -7.96
C LEU A 22 -44.67 -14.87 -7.36
N CYS A 23 -45.80 -14.50 -6.74
CA CYS A 23 -45.95 -13.21 -6.07
C CYS A 23 -44.97 -13.06 -4.90
N HIS A 24 -44.76 -14.11 -4.10
CA HIS A 24 -43.77 -14.10 -3.02
C HIS A 24 -42.34 -14.02 -3.55
N ALA A 25 -42.00 -14.77 -4.61
CA ALA A 25 -40.69 -14.71 -5.24
C ALA A 25 -40.40 -13.31 -5.82
N LEU A 26 -41.41 -12.69 -6.45
CA LEU A 26 -41.32 -11.32 -6.96
C LEU A 26 -41.17 -10.31 -5.82
N ALA A 27 -41.91 -10.44 -4.72
CA ALA A 27 -41.79 -9.56 -3.57
C ALA A 27 -40.42 -9.67 -2.88
N VAL A 28 -39.87 -10.88 -2.77
CA VAL A 28 -38.52 -11.07 -2.24
C VAL A 28 -37.48 -10.47 -3.19
N ALA A 29 -37.63 -10.67 -4.51
CA ALA A 29 -36.75 -10.09 -5.51
C ALA A 29 -36.77 -8.56 -5.49
N THR A 30 -37.93 -7.93 -5.33
CA THR A 30 -38.04 -6.47 -5.23
C THR A 30 -37.37 -5.96 -3.96
N ILE A 31 -37.62 -6.59 -2.80
CA ILE A 31 -36.97 -6.21 -1.54
C ILE A 31 -35.45 -6.33 -1.65
N GLN A 32 -34.93 -7.40 -2.25
CA GLN A 32 -33.49 -7.56 -2.47
C GLN A 32 -32.94 -6.46 -3.38
N LEU A 33 -33.62 -6.14 -4.48
CA LEU A 33 -33.22 -5.04 -5.37
C LEU A 33 -33.17 -3.69 -4.63
N PHE A 34 -34.14 -3.41 -3.75
CA PHE A 34 -34.13 -2.20 -2.92
C PHE A 34 -32.95 -2.19 -1.95
N ILE A 35 -32.67 -3.28 -1.23
CA ILE A 35 -31.54 -3.37 -0.29
C ILE A 35 -30.19 -3.22 -1.01
N PHE A 36 -30.02 -3.86 -2.18
CA PHE A 36 -28.80 -3.68 -3.01
C PHE A 36 -28.69 -2.26 -3.57
N SER A 37 -29.81 -1.59 -3.87
CA SER A 37 -29.82 -0.20 -4.33
C SER A 37 -29.44 0.80 -3.24
N GLU A 38 -29.87 0.59 -1.99
CA GLU A 38 -29.55 1.48 -0.86
C GLU A 38 -28.07 1.40 -0.49
N ASN A 39 -27.49 0.20 -0.51
CA ASN A 39 -26.04 0.02 -0.31
C ASN A 39 -25.22 0.70 -1.41
N GLN A 40 -25.76 0.84 -2.62
CA GLN A 40 -25.12 1.58 -3.71
C GLN A 40 -25.34 3.10 -3.62
N ALA A 41 -26.46 3.55 -3.04
CA ALA A 41 -26.80 4.97 -2.87
C ALA A 41 -26.05 5.61 -1.69
N PHE A 42 -25.86 4.89 -0.58
CA PHE A 42 -25.11 5.40 0.58
C PHE A 42 -23.58 5.36 0.40
N ALA A 43 -23.07 4.61 -0.58
CA ALA A 43 -21.63 4.53 -0.86
C ALA A 43 -21.14 5.53 -1.93
N LYS A 44 -21.97 6.48 -2.39
CA LYS A 44 -21.67 7.31 -3.58
C LYS A 44 -21.51 8.82 -3.36
N ASN A 45 -21.28 9.28 -2.14
CA ASN A 45 -20.97 10.70 -1.93
C ASN A 45 -19.79 10.98 -1.01
N ILE A 46 -18.73 10.19 -1.14
CA ILE A 46 -17.38 10.72 -0.90
C ILE A 46 -16.73 10.75 -2.28
N ASN A 47 -16.64 11.94 -2.87
CA ASN A 47 -15.89 12.11 -4.11
C ASN A 47 -14.39 12.02 -3.79
N PHE A 48 -13.90 10.79 -3.64
CA PHE A 48 -12.49 10.49 -3.39
C PHE A 48 -11.59 10.98 -4.53
N TYR A 49 -12.17 11.29 -5.71
CA TYR A 49 -11.48 11.89 -6.84
C TYR A 49 -11.40 13.43 -6.78
N ASN A 50 -12.21 14.08 -5.94
CA ASN A 50 -12.14 15.52 -5.64
C ASN A 50 -11.39 15.81 -4.33
N VAL A 51 -11.13 14.79 -3.50
CA VAL A 51 -10.01 14.86 -2.56
C VAL A 51 -8.75 14.60 -3.39
N ARG A 52 -8.31 15.62 -4.14
CA ARG A 52 -6.92 15.67 -4.56
C ARG A 52 -6.17 16.03 -3.27
N PRO A 53 -5.44 15.09 -2.61
CA PRO A 53 -4.43 15.55 -1.66
C PRO A 53 -3.61 16.58 -2.43
N PRO A 54 -3.20 17.72 -1.84
CA PRO A 54 -2.23 18.56 -2.52
C PRO A 54 -1.15 17.61 -3.05
N LEU A 55 -1.01 17.54 -4.37
CA LEU A 55 0.22 17.03 -4.96
C LEU A 55 1.20 18.00 -4.33
N ASP A 56 1.89 17.63 -3.25
CA ASP A 56 2.89 18.49 -2.66
C ASP A 56 3.85 18.74 -3.81
N PRO A 57 3.72 19.90 -4.49
CA PRO A 57 4.55 20.13 -5.64
C PRO A 57 5.94 20.13 -5.03
N THR A 58 6.83 19.30 -5.56
CA THR A 58 8.24 19.27 -5.17
C THR A 58 8.68 20.71 -4.96
N PRO A 59 9.09 21.12 -3.73
CA PRO A 59 9.22 22.53 -3.39
C PRO A 59 10.26 23.25 -4.26
N PHE A 60 11.13 22.48 -4.92
CA PHE A 60 12.09 22.95 -5.91
C PHE A 60 12.46 21.79 -6.87
N PRO A 61 13.04 22.07 -8.06
CA PRO A 61 13.49 21.04 -8.98
C PRO A 61 14.51 20.10 -8.34
N ASN A 62 14.38 18.79 -8.59
CA ASN A 62 15.21 17.74 -7.99
C ASN A 62 15.14 17.68 -6.45
N SER A 63 14.06 18.17 -5.83
CA SER A 63 13.84 17.91 -4.41
C SER A 63 13.69 16.41 -4.16
N PHE A 64 14.21 15.96 -3.03
CA PHE A 64 14.19 14.57 -2.61
C PHE A 64 13.81 14.50 -1.13
N LYS A 65 13.52 13.28 -0.67
CA LYS A 65 13.24 12.99 0.73
C LYS A 65 14.24 11.96 1.23
N CYS A 66 14.48 11.94 2.52
CA CYS A 66 15.22 10.89 3.23
C CYS A 66 14.37 10.44 4.41
N PHE A 67 14.62 9.23 4.92
CA PHE A 67 14.21 8.97 6.29
C PHE A 67 14.97 9.91 7.24
N THR A 68 14.26 10.53 8.18
CA THR A 68 14.87 11.41 9.19
C THR A 68 14.42 11.01 10.58
N CYS A 69 15.37 10.73 11.47
CA CYS A 69 15.14 10.41 12.87
C CYS A 69 16.40 10.74 13.67
N GLU A 70 16.25 10.98 14.96
CA GLU A 70 17.35 11.27 15.87
C GLU A 70 17.30 10.29 17.04
N ASN A 71 18.42 9.61 17.30
CA ASN A 71 18.58 8.66 18.39
C ASN A 71 17.48 7.57 18.48
N ALA A 72 17.04 7.06 17.34
CA ALA A 72 16.07 5.97 17.31
C ALA A 72 16.70 4.65 17.79
N GLY A 73 15.93 3.84 18.52
CA GLY A 73 16.41 2.56 19.05
C GLY A 73 16.54 1.45 18.01
N ASP A 74 15.78 1.53 16.91
CA ASP A 74 15.78 0.53 15.84
C ASP A 74 15.37 1.14 14.47
N ASN A 75 15.70 0.43 13.39
CA ASN A 75 15.46 0.90 12.02
C ASN A 75 13.97 1.00 11.70
N TYR A 76 13.17 0.06 12.22
CA TYR A 76 11.75 -0.02 11.91
C TYR A 76 11.03 1.22 12.43
N ASN A 77 11.23 1.56 13.71
CA ASN A 77 10.63 2.74 14.33
C ASN A 77 11.13 4.04 13.69
N CYS A 78 12.43 4.13 13.35
CA CYS A 78 12.96 5.28 12.62
C CYS A 78 12.25 5.49 11.28
N ASN A 79 12.10 4.44 10.48
CA ASN A 79 11.44 4.53 9.16
C ASN A 79 9.93 4.73 9.29
N ARG A 80 9.29 4.10 10.28
CA ARG A 80 7.84 4.12 10.49
C ARG A 80 7.32 5.50 10.91
N TRP A 81 8.07 6.21 11.74
CA TRP A 81 7.68 7.49 12.33
C TRP A 81 8.43 8.68 11.75
N ALA A 82 9.21 8.48 10.70
CA ALA A 82 9.85 9.56 9.99
C ALA A 82 8.80 10.56 9.46
N GLU A 83 9.07 11.84 9.64
CA GLU A 83 8.26 12.91 9.07
C GLU A 83 8.32 12.87 7.54
N ASP A 84 7.18 13.05 6.88
CA ASP A 84 7.09 13.09 5.41
C ASP A 84 7.50 14.46 4.82
N LYS A 85 8.70 14.93 5.17
CA LYS A 85 9.20 16.25 4.76
C LYS A 85 10.24 16.18 3.64
N TRP A 86 10.27 17.24 2.84
CA TRP A 86 11.30 17.44 1.80
C TRP A 86 12.64 17.84 2.42
N CYS A 87 13.73 17.38 1.83
CA CYS A 87 15.06 17.80 2.23
C CYS A 87 15.32 19.29 1.89
N PRO A 88 16.13 20.01 2.69
CA PRO A 88 16.53 21.39 2.38
C PRO A 88 17.35 21.51 1.09
N GLN A 89 17.31 22.68 0.42
CA GLN A 89 18.00 22.94 -0.85
C GLN A 89 19.53 22.78 -0.81
N ASN A 90 20.14 22.94 0.37
CA ASN A 90 21.59 22.81 0.57
C ASN A 90 22.06 21.36 0.83
N THR A 91 21.18 20.38 0.66
CA THR A 91 21.49 18.96 0.85
C THR A 91 21.33 18.21 -0.47
N GLN A 92 22.08 17.12 -0.64
CA GLN A 92 22.07 16.30 -1.86
C GLN A 92 22.02 14.80 -1.55
N TYR A 93 22.21 14.41 -0.29
CA TYR A 93 22.38 13.02 0.11
C TYR A 93 21.54 12.70 1.35
N CYS A 94 21.32 11.42 1.58
CA CYS A 94 20.80 10.91 2.84
C CYS A 94 21.96 10.31 3.64
N LEU A 95 22.19 10.81 4.86
CA LEU A 95 23.15 10.26 5.80
C LEU A 95 22.43 9.32 6.78
N THR A 96 23.08 8.20 7.09
CA THR A 96 22.71 7.32 8.20
C THR A 96 23.92 7.10 9.08
N VAL A 97 23.74 7.31 10.38
CA VAL A 97 24.68 6.98 11.45
C VAL A 97 24.04 5.89 12.29
N HIS A 98 24.73 4.78 12.46
CA HIS A 98 24.26 3.63 13.23
C HIS A 98 25.28 3.28 14.31
N HIS A 99 24.86 3.40 15.56
CA HIS A 99 25.58 2.90 16.72
C HIS A 99 24.98 1.55 17.13
N PHE A 100 25.84 0.56 17.33
CA PHE A 100 25.43 -0.78 17.72
C PHE A 100 26.50 -1.46 18.55
N THR A 101 26.10 -2.47 19.31
CA THR A 101 27.01 -3.29 20.11
C THR A 101 27.79 -4.27 19.23
N SER A 102 28.86 -4.86 19.75
CA SER A 102 29.62 -5.95 19.11
C SER A 102 28.75 -7.13 18.64
N HIS A 103 27.62 -7.37 19.31
CA HIS A 103 26.62 -8.38 18.96
C HIS A 103 25.61 -7.94 17.87
N GLY A 104 25.76 -6.74 17.31
CA GLY A 104 24.88 -6.22 16.25
C GLY A 104 23.59 -5.57 16.75
N ARG A 105 23.42 -5.38 18.07
CA ARG A 105 22.22 -4.74 18.62
C ARG A 105 22.33 -3.22 18.46
N SER A 106 21.39 -2.62 17.73
CA SER A 106 21.29 -1.16 17.61
C SER A 106 21.15 -0.50 18.99
N THR A 107 21.93 0.55 19.22
CA THR A 107 21.85 1.40 20.41
C THR A 107 21.34 2.79 20.08
N SER A 108 21.67 3.31 18.89
CA SER A 108 21.17 4.58 18.38
C SER A 108 21.26 4.62 16.86
N ILE A 109 20.24 5.18 16.23
CA ILE A 109 20.17 5.40 14.79
C ILE A 109 19.79 6.86 14.56
N THR A 110 20.58 7.53 13.74
CA THR A 110 20.30 8.88 13.28
C THR A 110 20.31 8.89 11.76
N LYS A 111 19.21 9.35 11.16
CA LYS A 111 19.07 9.55 9.73
C LYS A 111 18.75 11.00 9.43
N LYS A 112 19.37 11.59 8.42
CA LYS A 112 19.10 12.98 8.03
C LYS A 112 19.44 13.26 6.56
N CYS A 113 18.85 14.31 6.01
CA CYS A 113 19.36 14.94 4.79
C CYS A 113 20.74 15.54 5.07
N ALA A 114 21.67 15.42 4.13
CA ALA A 114 23.06 15.79 4.30
C ALA A 114 23.63 16.48 3.06
N SER A 115 24.54 17.42 3.31
CA SER A 115 25.39 18.00 2.29
C SER A 115 26.55 17.07 1.92
N LYS A 116 27.19 17.32 0.77
CA LYS A 116 28.43 16.61 0.38
C LYS A 116 29.49 16.62 1.48
N ASN A 117 29.63 17.74 2.18
CA ASN A 117 30.68 17.90 3.18
C ASN A 117 30.48 16.97 4.39
N GLU A 118 29.22 16.75 4.79
CA GLU A 118 28.86 15.83 5.87
C GLU A 118 29.09 14.36 5.49
N CYS A 119 29.10 14.05 4.19
CA CYS A 119 29.32 12.70 3.66
C CYS A 119 30.79 12.36 3.39
N HIS A 120 31.75 13.22 3.75
CA HIS A 120 33.18 12.92 3.57
C HIS A 120 33.67 11.76 4.44
N PHE A 121 33.09 11.57 5.63
CA PHE A 121 33.52 10.59 6.62
C PHE A 121 32.49 9.45 6.72
N VAL A 122 32.47 8.61 5.67
CA VAL A 122 31.78 7.31 5.68
C VAL A 122 32.71 6.20 6.15
N GLY A 123 32.15 5.09 6.62
CA GLY A 123 32.89 3.96 7.15
C GLY A 123 32.47 3.60 8.57
N CYS A 124 33.13 2.60 9.14
CA CYS A 124 32.89 2.18 10.51
C CYS A 124 34.10 2.51 11.39
N HIS A 125 33.83 2.93 12.62
CA HIS A 125 34.83 3.14 13.65
C HIS A 125 34.42 2.33 14.89
N HIS A 126 35.31 1.43 15.30
CA HIS A 126 35.16 0.70 16.54
C HIS A 126 35.77 1.54 17.67
N SER A 127 35.00 1.83 18.71
CA SER A 127 35.53 2.49 19.90
C SER A 127 36.46 1.52 20.63
N GLN A 128 37.72 1.89 20.90
CA GLN A 128 38.66 0.98 21.57
C GLN A 128 38.27 0.71 23.04
N ASP A 129 37.55 1.64 23.66
CA ASP A 129 37.18 1.58 25.09
C ASP A 129 35.73 1.12 25.34
N SER A 130 34.94 0.88 24.28
CA SER A 130 33.56 0.43 24.43
C SER A 130 33.23 -0.66 23.42
N GLU A 131 32.36 -1.60 23.79
CA GLU A 131 31.85 -2.65 22.87
C GLU A 131 30.90 -2.10 21.79
N HIS A 132 31.09 -0.84 21.38
CA HIS A 132 30.21 -0.12 20.46
C HIS A 132 30.94 0.24 19.18
N THR A 133 30.26 0.00 18.07
CA THR A 133 30.70 0.38 16.74
C THR A 133 29.79 1.49 16.23
N GLU A 134 30.39 2.51 15.62
CA GLU A 134 29.69 3.54 14.86
C GLU A 134 29.94 3.29 13.37
N CYS A 135 28.89 3.15 12.58
CA CYS A 135 28.99 3.11 11.13
C CYS A 135 28.23 4.26 10.50
N ARG A 136 28.83 4.88 9.47
CA ARG A 136 28.27 6.00 8.71
C ARG A 136 28.19 5.65 7.23
N SER A 137 27.04 5.87 6.62
CA SER A 137 26.83 5.74 5.16
C SER A 137 26.08 6.93 4.60
N CYS A 138 26.41 7.31 3.37
CA CYS A 138 25.63 8.26 2.60
C CYS A 138 25.13 7.64 1.30
N CYS A 139 23.94 8.03 0.87
CA CYS A 139 23.41 7.64 -0.43
C CYS A 139 22.78 8.82 -1.17
N GLU A 140 22.77 8.76 -2.50
CA GLU A 140 22.04 9.70 -3.37
C GLU A 140 20.73 9.08 -3.85
N GLY A 141 19.63 9.82 -3.73
CA GLY A 141 18.32 9.41 -4.24
C GLY A 141 17.17 9.65 -3.26
N MET A 142 15.95 9.53 -3.75
CA MET A 142 14.74 9.66 -2.94
C MET A 142 14.57 8.44 -2.02
N ILE A 143 14.57 8.68 -0.72
CA ILE A 143 14.39 7.68 0.36
C ILE A 143 15.39 6.52 0.19
N CYS A 144 16.65 6.83 -0.18
CA CYS A 144 17.65 5.80 -0.43
C CYS A 144 18.19 5.15 0.87
N ASN A 145 18.04 5.81 2.02
CA ASN A 145 18.59 5.40 3.31
C ASN A 145 17.66 4.48 4.10
N VAL A 146 17.04 3.50 3.44
CA VAL A 146 16.11 2.54 4.08
C VAL A 146 16.84 1.65 5.09
N GLU A 147 18.01 1.15 4.68
CA GLU A 147 18.83 0.20 5.46
C GLU A 147 19.87 0.88 6.34
N LEU A 148 20.39 0.13 7.30
CA LEU A 148 21.46 0.60 8.19
C LEU A 148 22.84 0.13 7.72
N PRO A 149 23.88 0.96 7.86
CA PRO A 149 25.25 0.50 7.75
C PRO A 149 25.63 -0.32 8.99
N THR A 150 26.31 -1.44 8.79
CA THR A 150 26.67 -2.41 9.84
C THR A 150 28.12 -2.86 9.73
N ASN A 151 28.79 -2.59 8.62
CA ASN A 151 30.17 -2.95 8.38
C ASN A 151 30.81 -2.03 7.31
N HIS A 152 32.10 -2.21 7.03
CA HIS A 152 32.80 -1.38 6.04
C HIS A 152 32.32 -1.55 4.60
N THR A 153 31.58 -2.62 4.27
CA THR A 153 31.08 -2.87 2.91
C THR A 153 29.83 -2.07 2.58
N ASN A 154 28.98 -1.81 3.59
CA ASN A 154 27.75 -1.01 3.42
C ASN A 154 27.85 0.39 4.05
N ALA A 155 28.83 0.64 4.93
CA ALA A 155 29.18 1.97 5.42
C ALA A 155 29.98 2.77 4.38
N VAL A 156 29.37 3.03 3.24
CA VAL A 156 30.01 3.68 2.08
C VAL A 156 29.24 4.90 1.63
N PHE A 157 29.81 5.64 0.69
CA PHE A 157 29.12 6.69 -0.03
C PHE A 157 28.62 6.14 -1.38
N ALA A 158 27.33 5.79 -1.44
CA ALA A 158 26.68 5.22 -2.61
C ALA A 158 25.99 6.28 -3.47
N VAL A 159 26.58 6.58 -4.62
CA VAL A 159 26.03 7.51 -5.61
C VAL A 159 25.29 6.70 -6.68
N MET A 160 23.97 6.84 -6.77
CA MET A 160 23.21 6.24 -7.87
C MET A 160 23.14 7.24 -9.03
N HIS A 161 23.82 6.95 -10.14
CA HIS A 161 23.59 7.68 -11.37
C HIS A 161 22.21 7.34 -11.91
N ALA A 162 21.29 8.31 -11.90
CA ALA A 162 19.98 8.17 -12.50
C ALA A 162 20.12 7.93 -14.02
N GLN A 163 20.10 6.67 -14.44
CA GLN A 163 19.79 6.33 -15.82
C GLN A 163 18.32 6.67 -16.03
N ARG A 164 18.05 7.85 -16.58
CA ARG A 164 16.71 8.31 -16.96
C ARG A 164 16.17 7.39 -18.05
N THR A 165 15.51 6.29 -17.68
CA THR A 165 14.70 5.51 -18.62
C THR A 165 13.37 6.24 -18.78
N SER A 166 13.30 7.09 -19.80
CA SER A 166 12.06 7.70 -20.26
C SER A 166 11.18 6.66 -20.98
N GLY A 167 9.99 6.40 -20.43
CA GLY A 167 8.79 5.96 -21.14
C GLY A 167 8.70 4.48 -21.54
N SER A 168 7.58 3.82 -21.22
CA SER A 168 6.41 3.84 -22.12
C SER A 168 5.24 3.01 -21.58
N SER A 169 4.08 3.65 -21.65
CA SER A 169 2.73 3.15 -21.95
C SER A 169 2.15 1.91 -21.25
N VAL A 170 1.05 2.19 -20.56
CA VAL A 170 -0.01 1.30 -20.07
C VAL A 170 -0.51 0.37 -21.19
N THR A 171 -0.58 -0.94 -20.90
CA THR A 171 -1.51 -1.84 -21.62
C THR A 171 -2.50 -2.40 -20.62
N ALA A 172 -3.64 -1.71 -20.49
CA ALA A 172 -4.80 -2.20 -19.75
C ALA A 172 -5.58 -3.17 -20.65
N THR A 173 -5.31 -4.47 -20.53
CA THR A 173 -6.14 -5.51 -21.14
C THR A 173 -7.44 -5.65 -20.34
N TYR A 174 -8.48 -4.95 -20.79
CA TYR A 174 -9.86 -5.22 -20.40
C TYR A 174 -10.46 -6.34 -21.27
N LEU A 175 -11.38 -7.11 -20.67
CA LEU A 175 -12.42 -7.97 -21.30
C LEU A 175 -11.99 -9.37 -21.80
N PRO A 176 -12.13 -10.40 -20.95
CA PRO A 176 -13.03 -11.49 -21.39
C PRO A 176 -13.85 -12.17 -20.26
N VAL A 177 -14.15 -11.51 -19.14
CA VAL A 177 -14.86 -12.18 -18.01
C VAL A 177 -16.39 -12.04 -18.05
N PHE A 178 -16.96 -11.10 -18.81
CA PHE A 178 -18.42 -10.88 -18.83
C PHE A 178 -19.23 -11.83 -19.72
N ALA A 179 -18.59 -12.76 -20.45
CA ALA A 179 -19.29 -13.67 -21.35
C ALA A 179 -19.83 -14.95 -20.68
N TRP A 180 -19.47 -15.24 -19.41
CA TRP A 180 -19.77 -16.55 -18.80
C TRP A 180 -21.02 -16.57 -17.89
N VAL A 181 -21.59 -15.42 -17.52
CA VAL A 181 -22.70 -15.38 -16.55
C VAL A 181 -24.09 -15.55 -17.21
N PHE A 182 -24.23 -15.33 -18.52
CA PHE A 182 -25.54 -15.40 -19.19
C PHE A 182 -25.94 -16.80 -19.70
N MET A 183 -25.08 -17.81 -19.63
CA MET A 183 -25.34 -19.13 -20.23
C MET A 183 -25.71 -20.24 -19.22
N LEU A 184 -25.77 -19.94 -17.92
CA LEU A 184 -26.08 -20.93 -16.88
C LEU A 184 -27.56 -21.20 -16.53
N PRO A 185 -28.59 -20.47 -17.00
CA PRO A 185 -29.98 -20.86 -16.73
C PRO A 185 -30.62 -21.75 -17.82
N LEU A 186 -29.85 -22.29 -18.76
CA LEU A 186 -30.35 -23.13 -19.87
C LEU A 186 -29.75 -24.54 -19.90
N LEU A 187 -29.16 -24.99 -18.80
CA LEU A 187 -28.69 -26.37 -18.60
C LEU A 187 -29.39 -27.03 -17.42
#